data_AF-A0A947S1P6-F1
#
_entry.id   AF-A0A947S1P6-F1
#
_cell.length_a   1.000
_cell.length_b   1.000
_cell.length_c   1.000
_cell.angle_alpha   90.00
_cell.angle_beta   90.00
_cell.angle_gamma   90.00
#
_symmetry.space_group_name_H-M   'P 1'
#
loop_
_entity.id
_entity.type
_entity.pdbx_description
1 polymer ?
#
loop_
_entity_poly.entity_id
_entity_poly.type
_entity_poly.pdbx_seq_one_letter_code
_entity_poly.pdbx_strand_id
1 'polypeptide(L)'
;GQPIYSPRNYDSRFHGNVSLRTALACSYNVPAVKVLSSMGVSRMIEKGEDMGITTWEDKSRFGLSLTLGGGEVKMTDMAVVFASLANEGKRVDLHSILEVKDSKGKTLEKFNPSLQEPKVALKTSTAYILTNILSDNQARTPAFGPNSSLVIVDHPHVAVKTGTTQNMRDNWTIGYTPDFVVVVWVGNNDNSSMSYVASGVTGASPIWNKTMTFLLESVPDKMFEQPESVLRVEICPLTGTLSCTGCGGIWELFEKGTQPKYHCNPEEIKLIKNPTPTPST
;
A
#
# COMPACT_ATOMS: atom_id res chain seq x y z
N GLY A 1 31.78 -2.80 -13.10
CA GLY A 1 30.87 -2.40 -12.00
C GLY A 1 29.44 -2.42 -12.52
N GLN A 2 28.46 -2.67 -11.65
CA GLN A 2 27.05 -2.56 -12.08
C GLN A 2 26.72 -1.12 -12.49
N PRO A 3 25.81 -0.91 -13.46
CA PRO A 3 25.38 0.43 -13.86
C PRO A 3 24.75 1.18 -12.68
N ILE A 4 24.86 2.51 -12.70
CA ILE A 4 24.27 3.38 -11.67
C ILE A 4 22.76 3.15 -11.62
N TYR A 5 22.23 2.85 -10.42
CA TYR A 5 20.80 2.70 -10.21
C TYR A 5 20.11 4.07 -10.15
N SER A 6 19.29 4.38 -11.16
CA SER A 6 18.58 5.65 -11.30
C SER A 6 17.09 5.41 -11.62
N PRO A 7 16.25 5.16 -10.60
CA PRO A 7 14.83 4.84 -10.79
C PRO A 7 14.07 6.06 -11.30
N ARG A 8 13.03 5.82 -12.11
CA ARG A 8 12.09 6.84 -12.60
C ARG A 8 10.68 6.52 -12.15
N ASN A 9 9.87 7.55 -11.94
CA ASN A 9 8.42 7.37 -11.78
C ASN A 9 7.83 6.85 -13.10
N TYR A 10 6.68 6.17 -13.00
CA TYR A 10 6.02 5.57 -14.16
C TYR A 10 5.68 6.61 -15.25
N ASP A 11 5.27 7.80 -14.84
CA ASP A 11 4.98 8.93 -15.73
C ASP A 11 6.23 9.68 -16.23
N SER A 12 7.43 9.21 -15.85
CA SER A 12 8.73 9.81 -16.14
C SER A 12 8.91 11.25 -15.64
N ARG A 13 8.10 11.70 -14.68
CA ARG A 13 8.17 13.06 -14.10
C ARG A 13 8.67 13.06 -12.67
N PHE A 14 9.22 14.19 -12.23
CA PHE A 14 9.44 14.48 -10.83
C PHE A 14 8.28 15.31 -10.30
N HIS A 15 7.70 14.88 -9.17
CA HIS A 15 6.57 15.55 -8.52
C HIS A 15 7.00 16.53 -7.42
N GLY A 16 8.30 16.87 -7.36
CA GLY A 16 8.87 17.70 -6.31
C GLY A 16 8.74 17.05 -4.92
N ASN A 17 8.45 17.86 -3.92
CA ASN A 17 8.14 17.39 -2.57
C ASN A 17 6.71 16.83 -2.54
N VAL A 18 6.60 15.55 -2.24
CA VAL A 18 5.32 14.85 -2.07
C VAL A 18 5.25 14.25 -0.68
N SER A 19 4.05 14.22 -0.09
CA SER A 19 3.83 13.53 1.18
C SER A 19 3.95 12.02 1.00
N LEU A 20 4.21 11.29 2.09
CA LEU A 20 4.19 9.82 2.07
C LEU A 20 2.80 9.28 1.68
N ARG A 21 1.72 9.95 2.10
CA ARG A 21 0.34 9.64 1.68
C ARG A 21 0.21 9.67 0.16
N THR A 22 0.56 10.79 -0.47
CA THR A 22 0.45 10.93 -1.92
C THR A 22 1.38 9.96 -2.63
N ALA A 23 2.63 9.80 -2.15
CA ALA A 23 3.59 8.90 -2.78
C ALA A 23 3.11 7.44 -2.78
N LEU A 24 2.58 6.94 -1.65
CA LEU A 24 2.04 5.58 -1.56
C LEU A 24 0.76 5.41 -2.38
N ALA A 25 -0.18 6.36 -2.24
CA ALA A 25 -1.46 6.32 -2.93
C ALA A 25 -1.30 6.39 -4.46
N CYS A 26 -0.39 7.22 -4.96
CA CYS A 26 -0.08 7.35 -6.39
C CYS A 26 0.98 6.36 -6.89
N SER A 27 1.53 5.50 -6.03
CA SER A 27 2.54 4.51 -6.38
C SER A 27 3.82 5.10 -7.01
N TYR A 28 4.33 6.20 -6.46
CA TYR A 28 5.55 6.85 -6.97
C TYR A 28 6.83 6.09 -6.58
N ASN A 29 7.63 5.73 -7.59
CA ASN A 29 8.84 4.93 -7.44
C ASN A 29 9.96 5.66 -6.69
N VAL A 30 10.22 6.93 -7.03
CA VAL A 30 11.37 7.67 -6.48
C VAL A 30 11.26 7.85 -4.96
N PRO A 31 10.12 8.28 -4.38
CA PRO A 31 9.96 8.34 -2.93
C PRO A 31 10.09 6.96 -2.26
N ALA A 32 9.56 5.89 -2.86
CA ALA A 32 9.67 4.54 -2.31
C ALA A 32 11.12 4.08 -2.18
N VAL A 33 11.95 4.31 -3.21
CA VAL A 33 13.39 4.02 -3.16
C VAL A 33 14.11 4.90 -2.13
N LYS A 34 13.75 6.17 -1.99
CA LYS A 34 14.33 7.05 -0.97
C LYS A 34 14.05 6.56 0.45
N VAL A 35 12.82 6.11 0.72
CA VAL A 35 12.45 5.52 2.02
C VAL A 35 13.21 4.23 2.28
N LEU A 36 13.28 3.32 1.30
CA LEU A 36 14.04 2.08 1.46
C LEU A 36 15.53 2.35 1.70
N SER A 37 16.10 3.29 0.97
CA SER A 37 17.51 3.68 1.11
C SER A 37 17.82 4.25 2.49
N SER A 38 16.92 5.06 3.07
CA SER A 38 17.12 5.62 4.40
C SER A 38 16.90 4.60 5.52
N MET A 39 16.00 3.64 5.33
CA MET A 39 15.68 2.62 6.35
C MET A 39 16.59 1.39 6.29
N GLY A 40 17.10 1.04 5.11
CA GLY A 40 17.90 -0.14 4.83
C GLY A 40 17.08 -1.32 4.29
N VAL A 41 17.64 -2.04 3.32
CA VAL A 41 17.01 -3.19 2.63
C VAL A 41 16.67 -4.32 3.60
N SER A 42 17.56 -4.62 4.56
CA SER A 42 17.37 -5.70 5.53
C SER A 42 16.11 -5.52 6.37
N ARG A 43 15.78 -4.28 6.78
CA ARG A 43 14.57 -4.00 7.56
C ARG A 43 13.29 -4.25 6.76
N MET A 44 13.32 -3.95 5.45
CA MET A 44 12.19 -4.26 4.56
C MET A 44 12.01 -5.77 4.44
N ILE A 45 13.11 -6.53 4.29
CA ILE A 45 13.06 -7.99 4.20
C ILE A 45 12.47 -8.59 5.49
N GLU A 46 13.03 -8.23 6.64
CA GLU A 46 12.55 -8.68 7.96
C GLU A 46 11.07 -8.36 8.16
N LYS A 47 10.64 -7.15 7.77
CA LYS A 47 9.22 -6.78 7.88
C LYS A 47 8.34 -7.55 6.90
N GLY A 48 8.82 -7.83 5.68
CA GLY A 48 8.11 -8.68 4.72
C GLY A 48 7.92 -10.10 5.24
N GLU A 49 8.98 -10.71 5.79
CA GLU A 49 8.95 -12.03 6.43
C GLU A 49 7.98 -12.06 7.63
N ASP A 50 8.01 -11.02 8.47
CA ASP A 50 7.07 -10.84 9.57
C ASP A 50 5.62 -10.81 9.10
N MET A 51 5.35 -10.15 7.97
CA MET A 51 4.02 -10.04 7.38
C MET A 51 3.59 -11.27 6.55
N GLY A 52 4.47 -12.25 6.35
CA GLY A 52 4.12 -13.54 5.72
C GLY A 52 4.76 -13.82 4.37
N ILE A 53 5.74 -13.01 3.92
CA ILE A 53 6.51 -13.33 2.71
C ILE A 53 7.48 -14.48 3.01
N THR A 54 7.30 -15.60 2.32
CA THR A 54 8.08 -16.84 2.51
C THR A 54 9.22 -17.00 1.50
N THR A 55 9.29 -16.12 0.51
CA THR A 55 10.16 -16.25 -0.67
C THR A 55 11.46 -15.45 -0.58
N TRP A 56 11.65 -14.68 0.50
CA TRP A 56 12.77 -13.76 0.66
C TRP A 56 13.93 -14.30 1.53
N GLU A 57 14.03 -15.63 1.65
CA GLU A 57 15.02 -16.30 2.51
C GLU A 57 16.49 -15.97 2.12
N ASP A 58 16.80 -15.90 0.81
CA ASP A 58 18.12 -15.48 0.33
C ASP A 58 18.21 -13.95 0.22
N LYS A 59 18.52 -13.34 1.37
CA LYS A 59 18.61 -11.88 1.52
C LYS A 59 19.69 -11.25 0.64
N SER A 60 20.69 -12.02 0.22
CA SER A 60 21.84 -11.52 -0.57
C SER A 60 21.44 -11.08 -1.99
N ARG A 61 20.29 -11.54 -2.48
CA ARG A 61 19.76 -11.22 -3.81
C ARG A 61 19.07 -9.87 -3.90
N PHE A 62 18.78 -9.21 -2.76
CA PHE A 62 17.95 -8.02 -2.74
C PHE A 62 18.75 -6.73 -2.56
N GLY A 63 18.38 -5.73 -3.35
CA GLY A 63 18.88 -4.36 -3.26
C GLY A 63 17.73 -3.36 -3.25
N LEU A 64 18.02 -2.10 -3.60
CA LEU A 64 17.03 -1.03 -3.61
C LEU A 64 15.87 -1.27 -4.61
N SER A 65 16.05 -2.14 -5.60
CA SER A 65 14.97 -2.54 -6.51
C SER A 65 13.86 -3.35 -5.83
N LEU A 66 14.10 -3.89 -4.63
CA LEU A 66 13.10 -4.68 -3.89
C LEU A 66 11.80 -3.91 -3.69
N THR A 67 11.88 -2.62 -3.32
CA THR A 67 10.68 -1.77 -3.13
C THR A 67 9.89 -1.51 -4.41
N LEU A 68 10.44 -1.82 -5.58
CA LEU A 68 9.79 -1.69 -6.88
C LEU A 68 9.40 -3.05 -7.48
N GLY A 69 9.32 -4.10 -6.64
CA GLY A 69 8.95 -5.45 -7.08
C GLY A 69 10.12 -6.26 -7.63
N GLY A 70 11.36 -5.93 -7.24
CA GLY A 70 12.56 -6.71 -7.62
C GLY A 70 12.70 -8.07 -6.91
N GLY A 71 11.74 -8.45 -6.07
CA GLY A 71 11.69 -9.75 -5.41
C GLY A 71 10.39 -10.49 -5.73
N GLU A 72 10.52 -11.72 -6.21
CA GLU A 72 9.39 -12.60 -6.51
C GLU A 72 8.67 -13.01 -5.21
N VAL A 73 7.36 -13.19 -5.28
CA VAL A 73 6.50 -13.57 -4.16
C VAL A 73 5.39 -14.51 -4.61
N LYS A 74 4.86 -15.33 -3.69
CA LYS A 74 3.66 -16.13 -3.96
C LYS A 74 2.41 -15.26 -3.82
N MET A 75 1.39 -15.55 -4.61
CA MET A 75 0.07 -14.91 -4.49
C MET A 75 -0.55 -15.11 -3.09
N THR A 76 -0.35 -16.30 -2.50
CA THR A 76 -0.80 -16.62 -1.15
C THR A 76 -0.09 -15.79 -0.08
N ASP A 77 1.22 -15.52 -0.25
CA ASP A 77 1.97 -14.67 0.67
C ASP A 77 1.41 -13.25 0.64
N MET A 78 1.11 -12.73 -0.55
CA MET A 78 0.50 -11.41 -0.70
C MET A 78 -0.92 -11.34 -0.12
N ALA A 79 -1.70 -12.42 -0.19
CA ALA A 79 -2.99 -12.49 0.48
C ALA A 79 -2.83 -12.36 2.01
N VAL A 80 -1.85 -13.05 2.61
CA VAL A 80 -1.55 -12.96 4.05
C VAL A 80 -1.04 -11.58 4.45
N VAL A 81 -0.16 -10.98 3.65
CA VAL A 81 0.37 -9.62 3.89
C VAL A 81 -0.75 -8.58 3.94
N PHE A 82 -1.66 -8.60 2.96
CA PHE A 82 -2.78 -7.65 2.92
C PHE A 82 -3.88 -8.00 3.93
N ALA A 83 -4.11 -9.28 4.23
CA ALA A 83 -4.98 -9.69 5.33
C ALA A 83 -4.45 -9.18 6.68
N SER A 84 -3.13 -9.11 6.86
CA SER A 84 -2.54 -8.52 8.07
C SER A 84 -2.86 -7.02 8.20
N LEU A 85 -2.95 -6.28 7.09
CA LEU A 85 -3.37 -4.87 7.11
C LEU A 85 -4.86 -4.72 7.42
N ALA A 86 -5.70 -5.57 6.81
CA ALA A 86 -7.14 -5.63 7.08
C ALA A 86 -7.42 -5.97 8.55
N ASN A 87 -6.61 -6.88 9.11
CA ASN A 87 -6.69 -7.36 10.49
C ASN A 87 -5.80 -6.55 11.45
N GLU A 88 -5.76 -5.23 11.30
CA GLU A 88 -5.16 -4.31 12.28
C GLU A 88 -3.67 -4.55 12.61
N GLY A 89 -2.93 -5.13 11.68
CA GLY A 89 -1.51 -5.47 11.83
C GLY A 89 -1.24 -6.87 12.39
N LYS A 90 -2.29 -7.66 12.66
CA LYS A 90 -2.19 -9.04 13.15
C LYS A 90 -2.20 -10.02 11.99
N ARG A 91 -1.09 -10.72 11.80
CA ARG A 91 -0.97 -11.78 10.81
C ARG A 91 -1.61 -13.06 11.32
N VAL A 92 -2.41 -13.66 10.46
CA VAL A 92 -2.94 -15.02 10.61
C VAL A 92 -2.55 -15.83 9.38
N ASP A 93 -2.25 -17.11 9.58
CA ASP A 93 -1.81 -17.97 8.48
C ASP A 93 -3.03 -18.46 7.68
N LEU A 94 -2.87 -18.55 6.36
CA LEU A 94 -3.92 -18.99 5.44
C LEU A 94 -4.29 -20.46 5.71
N HIS A 95 -5.59 -20.75 5.89
CA HIS A 95 -6.09 -22.11 6.08
C HIS A 95 -7.17 -22.41 5.03
N SER A 96 -6.89 -23.37 4.15
CA SER A 96 -7.77 -23.74 3.03
C SER A 96 -8.70 -24.92 3.33
N ILE A 97 -8.36 -25.74 4.33
CA ILE A 97 -9.13 -26.93 4.72
C ILE A 97 -9.78 -26.65 6.08
N LEU A 98 -11.11 -26.60 6.11
CA LEU A 98 -11.87 -26.30 7.33
C LEU A 98 -12.30 -27.55 8.09
N GLU A 99 -12.59 -28.64 7.39
CA GLU A 99 -13.05 -29.88 7.99
C GLU A 99 -12.77 -31.06 7.06
N VAL A 100 -12.29 -32.17 7.63
CA VAL A 100 -12.08 -33.46 6.95
C VAL A 100 -12.97 -34.50 7.61
N LYS A 101 -13.79 -35.22 6.82
CA LYS A 101 -14.67 -36.29 7.30
C LYS A 101 -14.38 -37.60 6.58
N ASP A 102 -14.64 -38.72 7.26
CA ASP A 102 -14.64 -40.03 6.61
C ASP A 102 -15.94 -40.30 5.82
N SER A 103 -16.01 -41.46 5.15
CA SER A 103 -17.18 -41.86 4.35
C SER A 103 -18.46 -42.09 5.15
N LYS A 104 -18.36 -42.18 6.49
CA LYS A 104 -19.49 -42.33 7.42
C LYS A 104 -19.89 -40.99 8.04
N GLY A 105 -19.24 -39.89 7.66
CA GLY A 105 -19.50 -38.55 8.18
C GLY A 105 -18.82 -38.23 9.50
N LYS A 106 -17.91 -39.08 10.00
CA LYS A 106 -17.14 -38.80 11.22
C LYS A 106 -16.05 -37.76 10.90
N THR A 107 -16.03 -36.65 11.65
CA THR A 107 -14.97 -35.64 11.57
C THR A 107 -13.64 -36.23 12.05
N LEU A 108 -12.63 -36.15 11.18
CA LEU A 108 -11.25 -36.57 11.43
C LEU A 108 -10.41 -35.37 11.86
N GLU A 109 -10.62 -34.24 11.20
CA GLU A 109 -9.94 -32.97 11.47
C GLU A 109 -10.93 -31.83 11.28
N LYS A 110 -10.83 -30.80 12.13
CA LYS A 110 -11.62 -29.58 12.01
C LYS A 110 -10.77 -28.40 12.43
N PHE A 111 -10.67 -27.41 11.54
CA PHE A 111 -10.01 -26.17 11.83
C PHE A 111 -10.75 -25.43 12.95
N ASN A 112 -10.01 -25.03 13.98
CA ASN A 112 -10.51 -24.17 15.06
C ASN A 112 -9.78 -22.83 14.98
N PRO A 113 -10.43 -21.76 14.49
CA PRO A 113 -9.83 -20.43 14.41
C PRO A 113 -9.29 -19.92 15.75
N SER A 114 -9.90 -20.34 16.86
CA SER A 114 -9.50 -19.92 18.21
C SER A 114 -8.14 -20.46 18.64
N LEU A 115 -7.60 -21.45 17.92
CA LEU A 115 -6.26 -21.99 18.16
C LEU A 115 -5.18 -21.31 17.32
N GLN A 116 -5.55 -20.44 16.37
CA GLN A 116 -4.58 -19.57 15.73
C GLN A 116 -4.21 -18.44 16.67
N GLU A 117 -2.95 -18.40 17.07
CA GLU A 117 -2.37 -17.26 17.77
C GLU A 117 -1.93 -16.21 16.74
N PRO A 118 -2.60 -15.04 16.65
CA PRO A 118 -2.23 -14.03 15.67
C PRO A 118 -0.84 -13.45 16.00
N LYS A 119 0.06 -13.40 15.00
CA LYS A 119 1.36 -12.75 15.16
C LYS A 119 1.20 -11.25 14.89
N VAL A 120 1.54 -10.40 15.85
CA VAL A 120 1.57 -8.94 15.63
C VAL A 120 2.72 -8.59 14.70
N ALA A 121 2.42 -8.32 13.43
CA ALA A 121 3.41 -7.98 12.40
C ALA A 121 3.62 -6.46 12.27
N LEU A 122 2.56 -5.68 12.53
CA LEU A 122 2.55 -4.22 12.56
C LEU A 122 1.84 -3.72 13.82
N LYS A 123 2.21 -2.51 14.26
CA LYS A 123 1.38 -1.78 15.22
C LYS A 123 0.03 -1.47 14.59
N THR A 124 -1.04 -1.51 15.38
CA THR A 124 -2.39 -1.13 14.94
C THR A 124 -2.45 0.29 14.39
N SER A 125 -1.71 1.25 14.98
CA SER A 125 -1.55 2.62 14.44
C SER A 125 -0.98 2.64 13.02
N THR A 126 0.06 1.85 12.77
CA THR A 126 0.72 1.76 11.45
C THR A 126 -0.21 1.12 10.43
N ALA A 127 -0.86 0.00 10.78
CA ALA A 127 -1.82 -0.67 9.90
C ALA A 127 -2.98 0.27 9.54
N TYR A 128 -3.53 0.99 10.52
CA TYR A 128 -4.62 1.94 10.29
C TYR A 128 -4.21 3.10 9.37
N ILE A 129 -3.04 3.72 9.59
CA ILE A 129 -2.56 4.83 8.73
C ILE A 129 -2.34 4.35 7.30
N LEU A 130 -1.73 3.17 7.10
CA LEU A 130 -1.56 2.58 5.76
C LEU A 130 -2.90 2.31 5.10
N THR A 131 -3.83 1.66 5.80
CA THR A 131 -5.18 1.38 5.31
C THR A 131 -5.91 2.67 4.94
N ASN A 132 -5.82 3.71 5.77
CA ASN A 132 -6.44 5.01 5.48
C ASN A 132 -5.87 5.67 4.20
N ILE A 133 -4.56 5.56 3.95
CA ILE A 133 -3.94 6.03 2.70
C ILE A 133 -4.44 5.19 1.50
N LEU A 134 -4.53 3.87 1.67
CA LEU A 134 -4.93 2.94 0.61
C LEU A 134 -6.43 2.99 0.29
N SER A 135 -7.29 3.42 1.21
CA SER A 135 -8.72 3.65 0.96
C SER A 135 -9.00 5.02 0.33
N ASP A 136 -8.11 6.00 0.51
CA ASP A 136 -8.31 7.39 0.10
C ASP A 136 -8.24 7.59 -1.42
N ASN A 137 -9.42 7.76 -2.04
CA ASN A 137 -9.52 8.02 -3.48
C ASN A 137 -8.95 9.39 -3.90
N GLN A 138 -9.04 10.39 -3.03
CA GLN A 138 -8.50 11.72 -3.34
C GLN A 138 -6.96 11.66 -3.38
N ALA A 139 -6.35 10.96 -2.43
CA ALA A 139 -4.89 10.80 -2.39
C ALA A 139 -4.32 10.14 -3.64
N ARG A 140 -5.05 9.19 -4.26
CA ARG A 140 -4.62 8.47 -5.47
C ARG A 140 -5.07 9.11 -6.79
N THR A 141 -6.00 10.07 -6.75
CA THR A 141 -6.56 10.75 -7.93
C THR A 141 -5.50 11.36 -8.85
N PRO A 142 -4.38 11.96 -8.37
CA PRO A 142 -3.37 12.51 -9.27
C PRO A 142 -2.76 11.50 -10.24
N ALA A 143 -2.68 10.22 -9.86
CA ALA A 143 -2.13 9.16 -10.71
C ALA A 143 -3.20 8.42 -11.53
N PHE A 144 -4.37 8.18 -10.95
CA PHE A 144 -5.36 7.26 -11.54
C PHE A 144 -6.66 7.93 -11.98
N GLY A 145 -6.86 9.20 -11.64
CA GLY A 145 -8.14 9.89 -11.79
C GLY A 145 -9.17 9.48 -10.73
N PRO A 146 -10.25 10.27 -10.58
CA PRO A 146 -11.23 10.07 -9.52
C PRO A 146 -12.18 8.87 -9.79
N ASN A 147 -12.33 8.46 -11.04
CA ASN A 147 -13.30 7.43 -11.49
C ASN A 147 -12.59 6.22 -12.13
N SER A 148 -11.51 5.74 -11.50
CA SER A 148 -10.76 4.57 -11.99
C SER A 148 -11.40 3.24 -11.58
N SER A 149 -10.93 2.13 -12.15
CA SER A 149 -11.32 0.76 -11.71
C SER A 149 -10.91 0.42 -10.27
N LEU A 150 -10.25 1.33 -9.56
CA LEU A 150 -9.91 1.18 -8.14
C LEU A 150 -11.04 1.63 -7.21
N VAL A 151 -12.11 2.22 -7.76
CA VAL A 151 -13.29 2.64 -7.01
C VAL A 151 -14.37 1.56 -7.05
N ILE A 152 -14.85 1.16 -5.88
CA ILE A 152 -16.05 0.33 -5.74
C ILE A 152 -17.20 1.25 -5.36
N VAL A 153 -18.27 1.21 -6.15
CA VAL A 153 -19.47 2.04 -5.91
C VAL A 153 -20.10 1.65 -4.58
N ASP A 154 -20.57 2.67 -3.84
CA ASP A 154 -21.17 2.55 -2.49
C ASP A 154 -20.25 1.97 -1.41
N HIS A 155 -18.96 1.75 -1.70
CA HIS A 155 -17.97 1.20 -0.79
C HIS A 155 -16.69 2.04 -0.73
N PRO A 156 -16.77 3.29 -0.25
CA PRO A 156 -15.64 4.23 -0.25
C PRO A 156 -14.48 3.80 0.67
N HIS A 157 -14.71 2.87 1.60
CA HIS A 157 -13.68 2.41 2.54
C HIS A 157 -12.85 1.24 2.01
N VAL A 158 -13.09 0.73 0.80
CA VAL A 158 -12.23 -0.31 0.21
C VAL A 158 -10.80 0.22 0.04
N ALA A 159 -9.85 -0.43 0.70
CA ALA A 159 -8.43 -0.15 0.57
C ALA A 159 -7.85 -0.93 -0.62
N VAL A 160 -7.00 -0.30 -1.43
CA VAL A 160 -6.49 -0.94 -2.65
C VAL A 160 -5.09 -0.46 -3.01
N LYS A 161 -4.26 -1.38 -3.50
CA LYS A 161 -2.94 -1.11 -4.05
C LYS A 161 -2.73 -1.86 -5.37
N THR A 162 -2.17 -1.14 -6.32
CA THR A 162 -1.76 -1.65 -7.63
C THR A 162 -0.28 -2.04 -7.63
N GLY A 163 0.11 -2.98 -8.50
CA GLY A 163 1.49 -3.37 -8.73
C GLY A 163 1.75 -3.59 -10.22
N THR A 164 2.84 -3.05 -10.73
CA THR A 164 3.28 -3.23 -12.12
C THR A 164 4.79 -3.40 -12.12
N THR A 165 5.28 -4.49 -12.70
CA THR A 165 6.72 -4.69 -12.88
C THR A 165 7.25 -3.79 -14.01
N GLN A 166 8.51 -3.37 -13.92
CA GLN A 166 9.13 -2.45 -14.89
C GLN A 166 9.08 -2.97 -16.34
N ASN A 167 9.05 -4.29 -16.53
CA ASN A 167 8.98 -4.94 -17.85
C ASN A 167 7.56 -5.40 -18.23
N MET A 168 6.53 -4.97 -17.49
CA MET A 168 5.13 -5.30 -17.78
C MET A 168 4.87 -6.81 -17.86
N ARG A 169 5.58 -7.61 -17.05
CA ARG A 169 5.45 -9.08 -17.02
C ARG A 169 4.37 -9.51 -16.04
N ASP A 170 4.31 -8.79 -14.92
CA ASP A 170 3.33 -8.96 -13.86
C ASP A 170 2.53 -7.69 -13.63
N ASN A 171 1.23 -7.87 -13.47
CA ASN A 171 0.30 -6.83 -13.09
C ASN A 171 -0.61 -7.32 -11.96
N TRP A 172 -0.64 -6.56 -10.87
CA TRP A 172 -1.31 -6.90 -9.63
C TRP A 172 -2.31 -5.82 -9.25
N THR A 173 -3.44 -6.25 -8.71
CA THR A 173 -4.33 -5.38 -7.93
C THR A 173 -4.78 -6.15 -6.71
N ILE A 174 -4.51 -5.57 -5.55
CA ILE A 174 -4.81 -6.18 -4.25
C ILE A 174 -5.60 -5.17 -3.45
N GLY A 175 -6.76 -5.58 -2.96
CA GLY A 175 -7.60 -4.71 -2.17
C GLY A 175 -8.44 -5.47 -1.17
N TYR A 176 -8.89 -4.76 -0.15
CA TYR A 176 -9.49 -5.35 1.02
C TYR A 176 -10.49 -4.42 1.72
N THR A 177 -11.40 -5.06 2.44
CA THR A 177 -12.27 -4.48 3.47
C THR A 177 -11.88 -5.10 4.82
N PRO A 178 -12.55 -4.76 5.94
CA PRO A 178 -12.34 -5.49 7.19
C PRO A 178 -12.63 -7.00 7.10
N ASP A 179 -13.48 -7.41 6.15
CA ASP A 179 -13.99 -8.79 6.09
C ASP A 179 -13.45 -9.60 4.89
N PHE A 180 -12.97 -8.94 3.83
CA PHE A 180 -12.50 -9.60 2.60
C PHE A 180 -11.15 -9.08 2.13
N VAL A 181 -10.34 -9.97 1.55
CA VAL A 181 -9.14 -9.63 0.77
C VAL A 181 -9.27 -10.26 -0.60
N VAL A 182 -9.12 -9.47 -1.65
CA VAL A 182 -9.09 -9.94 -3.04
C VAL A 182 -7.72 -9.61 -3.62
N VAL A 183 -7.03 -10.65 -4.06
CA VAL A 183 -5.74 -10.56 -4.76
C VAL A 183 -5.99 -10.95 -6.20
N VAL A 184 -5.56 -10.12 -7.15
CA VAL A 184 -5.61 -10.43 -8.58
C VAL A 184 -4.23 -10.24 -9.18
N TRP A 185 -3.80 -11.22 -9.97
CA TRP A 185 -2.62 -11.17 -10.81
C TRP A 185 -2.99 -11.47 -12.26
N VAL A 186 -2.34 -10.77 -13.18
CA VAL A 186 -2.36 -11.04 -14.61
C VAL A 186 -0.92 -11.05 -15.10
N GLY A 187 -0.56 -12.07 -15.88
CA GLY A 187 0.77 -12.30 -16.45
C GLY A 187 0.73 -13.40 -17.49
N ASN A 188 1.78 -13.48 -18.32
CA ASN A 188 1.95 -14.60 -19.23
C ASN A 188 2.68 -15.74 -18.51
N ASN A 189 2.19 -16.99 -18.67
CA ASN A 189 2.77 -18.17 -18.02
C ASN A 189 4.23 -18.46 -18.44
N ASP A 190 4.65 -17.97 -19.60
CA ASP A 190 6.02 -18.07 -20.12
C ASP A 190 6.91 -16.89 -19.69
N ASN A 191 6.42 -16.04 -18.78
CA ASN A 191 7.05 -14.81 -18.31
C ASN A 191 7.30 -13.77 -19.42
N SER A 192 6.72 -13.90 -20.62
CA SER A 192 6.82 -12.87 -21.65
C SER A 192 6.08 -11.59 -21.24
N SER A 193 6.49 -10.44 -21.78
CA SER A 193 5.85 -9.15 -21.47
C SER A 193 4.41 -9.08 -22.03
N MET A 194 3.47 -8.52 -21.27
CA MET A 194 2.04 -8.46 -21.62
C MET A 194 1.66 -7.31 -22.59
N SER A 195 2.63 -6.63 -23.21
CA SER A 195 2.38 -5.42 -24.02
C SER A 195 1.69 -4.30 -23.21
N TYR A 196 1.18 -3.24 -23.87
CA TYR A 196 0.61 -2.02 -23.26
C TYR A 196 -0.61 -2.26 -22.33
N VAL A 197 -1.11 -3.50 -22.22
CA VAL A 197 -2.27 -3.87 -21.42
C VAL A 197 -1.95 -3.88 -19.91
N ALA A 198 -0.68 -3.94 -19.53
CA ALA A 198 -0.25 -3.97 -18.12
C ALA A 198 0.17 -2.59 -17.61
N SER A 199 -0.82 -1.77 -17.22
CA SER A 199 -0.62 -0.55 -16.42
C SER A 199 -1.21 -0.75 -15.01
N GLY A 200 -1.00 0.21 -14.11
CA GLY A 200 -1.57 0.12 -12.76
C GLY A 200 -3.11 0.04 -12.72
N VAL A 201 -3.81 0.51 -13.76
CA VAL A 201 -5.30 0.54 -13.80
C VAL A 201 -5.92 -0.37 -14.87
N THR A 202 -5.11 -0.98 -15.72
CA THR A 202 -5.56 -1.96 -16.71
C THR A 202 -5.14 -3.37 -16.26
N GLY A 203 -5.48 -4.43 -17.01
CA GLY A 203 -5.12 -5.81 -16.66
C GLY A 203 -5.83 -6.33 -15.41
N ALA A 204 -5.15 -6.31 -14.25
CA ALA A 204 -5.66 -6.85 -12.99
C ALA A 204 -6.78 -6.01 -12.36
N SER A 205 -6.73 -4.68 -12.49
CA SER A 205 -7.66 -3.77 -11.80
C SER A 205 -9.13 -3.97 -12.20
N PRO A 206 -9.50 -4.13 -13.49
CA PRO A 206 -10.89 -4.41 -13.87
C PRO A 206 -11.40 -5.77 -13.39
N ILE A 207 -10.54 -6.79 -13.30
CA ILE A 207 -10.92 -8.11 -12.77
C ILE A 207 -11.16 -7.99 -11.27
N TRP A 208 -10.23 -7.35 -10.54
CA TRP A 208 -10.36 -7.08 -9.11
C TRP A 208 -11.65 -6.31 -8.80
N ASN A 209 -11.96 -5.27 -9.59
CA ASN A 209 -13.17 -4.45 -9.40
C ASN A 209 -14.44 -5.29 -9.53
N LYS A 210 -14.55 -6.10 -10.59
CA LYS A 210 -15.71 -6.97 -10.80
C LYS A 210 -15.87 -8.00 -9.68
N THR A 211 -14.77 -8.62 -9.26
CA THR A 211 -14.78 -9.58 -8.16
C THR A 211 -15.19 -8.92 -6.83
N MET A 212 -14.62 -7.77 -6.51
CA MET A 212 -14.95 -7.05 -5.27
C MET A 212 -16.39 -6.54 -5.28
N THR A 213 -16.85 -5.98 -6.40
CA THR A 213 -18.24 -5.53 -6.56
C THR A 213 -19.23 -6.68 -6.37
N PHE A 214 -18.94 -7.85 -6.95
CA PHE A 214 -19.76 -9.05 -6.77
C PHE A 214 -19.79 -9.53 -5.31
N LEU A 215 -18.63 -9.54 -4.62
CA LEU A 215 -18.56 -9.94 -3.22
C LEU A 215 -19.31 -8.97 -2.29
N LEU A 216 -19.38 -7.70 -2.65
CA LEU A 216 -19.93 -6.64 -1.81
C LEU A 216 -21.38 -6.25 -2.14
N GLU A 217 -22.02 -6.85 -3.15
CA GLU A 217 -23.37 -6.48 -3.61
C GLU A 217 -24.43 -6.49 -2.48
N SER A 218 -24.29 -7.39 -1.50
CA SER A 218 -25.19 -7.52 -0.35
C SER A 218 -24.49 -7.31 1.00
N VAL A 219 -23.29 -6.74 0.99
CA VAL A 219 -22.51 -6.46 2.19
C VAL A 219 -22.51 -4.95 2.40
N PRO A 220 -22.89 -4.43 3.59
CA PRO A 220 -22.80 -3.01 3.84
C PRO A 220 -21.33 -2.56 3.91
N ASP A 221 -21.07 -1.35 3.42
CA ASP A 221 -19.77 -0.71 3.59
C ASP A 221 -19.42 -0.57 5.09
N LYS A 222 -18.18 -0.94 5.43
CA LYS A 222 -17.70 -1.04 6.81
C LYS A 222 -16.42 -0.23 6.94
N MET A 223 -16.43 0.69 7.90
CA MET A 223 -15.26 1.49 8.24
C MET A 223 -14.22 0.66 8.97
N PHE A 224 -12.94 0.97 8.73
CA PHE A 224 -11.86 0.53 9.61
C PHE A 224 -11.89 1.34 10.90
N GLU A 225 -11.79 0.67 12.04
CA GLU A 225 -11.82 1.33 13.35
C GLU A 225 -10.52 2.08 13.61
N GLN A 226 -10.63 3.38 13.93
CA GLN A 226 -9.47 4.18 14.28
C GLN A 226 -8.99 3.79 15.69
N PRO A 227 -7.74 3.34 15.87
CA PRO A 227 -7.22 3.05 17.19
C PRO A 227 -6.97 4.36 17.96
N GLU A 228 -7.16 4.33 19.28
CA GLU A 228 -6.90 5.48 20.15
C GLU A 228 -5.46 6.00 20.06
N SER A 229 -4.51 5.17 19.63
CA SER A 229 -3.12 5.53 19.40
C SER A 229 -2.90 6.44 18.18
N VAL A 230 -3.94 6.73 17.38
CA VAL A 230 -3.87 7.60 16.20
C VAL A 230 -4.61 8.91 16.45
N LEU A 231 -3.96 10.02 16.10
CA LEU A 231 -4.51 11.38 16.16
C LEU A 231 -4.61 11.98 14.77
N ARG A 232 -5.56 12.90 14.60
CA ARG A 232 -5.71 13.72 13.41
C ARG A 232 -5.17 15.13 13.71
N VAL A 233 -4.24 15.60 12.89
CA VAL A 233 -3.52 16.87 13.10
C VAL A 233 -3.57 17.71 11.84
N GLU A 234 -3.83 19.00 11.98
CA GLU A 234 -3.81 19.95 10.87
C GLU A 234 -2.37 20.37 10.55
N ILE A 235 -1.90 20.02 9.36
CA ILE A 235 -0.54 20.29 8.89
C ILE A 235 -0.53 21.21 7.68
N CYS A 236 0.61 21.84 7.45
CA CYS A 236 0.89 22.59 6.24
C CYS A 236 1.26 21.62 5.11
N PRO A 237 0.50 21.54 3.99
CA PRO A 237 0.78 20.59 2.90
C PRO A 237 2.13 20.83 2.21
N LEU A 238 2.71 22.04 2.33
CA LEU A 238 3.97 22.41 1.69
C LEU A 238 5.21 21.98 2.49
N THR A 239 5.12 21.96 3.81
CA THR A 239 6.27 21.73 4.71
C THR A 239 6.13 20.47 5.55
N GLY A 240 4.91 19.92 5.71
CA GLY A 240 4.62 18.80 6.61
C GLY A 240 4.66 19.15 8.10
N THR A 241 4.83 20.42 8.46
CA THR A 241 4.81 20.93 9.85
C THR A 241 3.39 21.29 10.28
N LEU A 242 3.17 21.68 11.54
CA LEU A 242 1.86 22.18 11.97
C LEU A 242 1.46 23.41 11.13
N SER A 243 0.16 23.55 10.85
CA SER A 243 -0.37 24.61 9.99
C SER A 243 -0.09 26.01 10.54
N CYS A 244 0.17 26.98 9.67
CA CYS A 244 0.37 28.39 9.98
C CYS A 244 -0.40 29.26 8.97
N THR A 245 -0.53 30.55 9.27
CA THR A 245 -1.21 31.50 8.39
C THR A 245 -0.65 31.45 6.96
N GLY A 246 -1.54 31.32 5.98
CA GLY A 246 -1.19 31.30 4.57
C GLY A 246 -0.86 29.92 3.99
N CYS A 247 -0.72 28.85 4.80
CA CYS A 247 -0.47 27.51 4.26
C CYS A 247 -1.73 26.73 3.85
N GLY A 248 -2.90 27.05 4.42
CA GLY A 248 -4.18 26.50 3.98
C GLY A 248 -4.52 25.10 4.50
N GLY A 249 -3.79 24.56 5.49
CA GLY A 249 -4.16 23.45 6.37
C GLY A 249 -4.80 22.21 5.75
N ILE A 250 -4.12 21.05 5.84
CA ILE A 250 -4.74 19.74 5.56
C ILE A 250 -4.71 18.88 6.82
N TRP A 251 -5.73 18.04 6.99
CA TRP A 251 -5.75 17.07 8.09
C TRP A 251 -4.99 15.80 7.71
N GLU A 252 -4.07 15.37 8.57
CA GLU A 252 -3.30 14.14 8.40
C GLU A 252 -3.28 13.32 9.69
N LEU A 253 -3.06 12.01 9.55
CA LEU A 253 -3.02 11.06 10.65
C LEU A 253 -1.60 10.81 11.15
N PHE A 254 -1.44 10.75 12.47
CA PHE A 254 -0.18 10.46 13.12
C PHE A 254 -0.38 9.47 14.26
N GLU A 255 0.61 8.60 14.47
CA GLU A 255 0.73 7.87 15.74
C GLU A 255 1.01 8.87 16.86
N LYS A 256 0.36 8.72 18.02
CA LYS A 256 0.60 9.56 19.20
C LYS A 256 2.09 9.65 19.51
N GLY A 257 2.62 10.87 19.51
CA GLY A 257 4.02 11.17 19.78
C GLY A 257 4.90 11.35 18.53
N THR A 258 4.39 11.05 17.34
CA THR A 258 5.13 11.24 16.07
C THR A 258 4.68 12.46 15.27
N GLN A 259 3.61 13.13 15.71
CA GLN A 259 3.13 14.35 15.06
C GLN A 259 4.16 15.49 15.10
N PRO A 260 4.16 16.40 14.10
CA PRO A 260 5.01 17.58 14.10
C PRO A 260 4.82 18.42 15.36
N LYS A 261 5.93 18.99 15.87
CA LYS A 261 5.93 19.79 17.11
C LYS A 261 6.00 21.29 16.86
N TYR A 262 6.31 21.70 15.65
CA TYR A 262 6.54 23.09 15.28
C TYR A 262 5.62 23.48 14.12
N HIS A 263 5.20 24.74 14.11
CA HIS A 263 4.42 25.33 13.04
C HIS A 263 5.31 25.73 11.86
N CYS A 264 4.71 25.81 10.66
CA CYS A 264 5.40 26.44 9.54
C CYS A 264 5.66 27.92 9.81
N ASN A 265 6.62 28.50 9.08
CA ASN A 265 6.88 29.92 9.10
C ASN A 265 6.11 30.61 7.95
N PRO A 266 5.21 31.58 8.23
CA PRO A 266 4.48 32.31 7.18
C PRO A 266 5.36 32.95 6.09
N GLU A 267 6.56 33.43 6.43
CA GLU A 267 7.49 34.00 5.45
C GLU A 267 8.10 32.93 4.54
N GLU A 268 8.41 31.75 5.09
CA GLU A 268 8.83 30.59 4.30
C GLU A 268 7.73 30.17 3.31
N ILE A 269 6.46 30.17 3.75
CA ILE A 269 5.32 29.84 2.88
C ILE A 269 5.19 30.83 1.72
N LYS A 270 5.41 32.14 1.96
CA LYS A 270 5.41 33.14 0.89
C LYS A 270 6.52 32.85 -0.13
N LEU A 271 7.72 32.49 0.32
CA LEU A 271 8.85 32.15 -0.54
C LEU A 271 8.59 30.89 -1.37
N ILE A 272 8.01 29.84 -0.76
CA ILE A 272 7.65 28.60 -1.47
C ILE A 272 6.61 28.88 -2.55
N LYS A 273 5.61 29.71 -2.26
CA LYS A 273 4.54 30.05 -3.22
C LYS A 273 5.00 31.00 -4.33
N ASN A 274 5.95 31.88 -4.03
CA ASN A 274 6.51 32.86 -4.95
C ASN A 274 8.03 32.69 -5.03
N PRO A 275 8.53 31.62 -5.68
CA PRO A 275 9.95 31.41 -5.80
C PRO A 275 10.57 32.61 -6.52
N THR A 276 11.50 33.29 -5.87
CA THR A 276 12.29 34.34 -6.52
C THR A 276 13.16 33.65 -7.57
N PRO A 277 13.11 34.05 -8.86
CA PRO A 277 13.96 33.43 -9.87
C PRO A 277 15.42 33.63 -9.50
N THR A 278 16.11 32.54 -9.16
CA THR A 278 17.57 32.53 -9.09
C THR A 278 18.10 32.67 -10.52
N PRO A 279 18.99 33.65 -10.79
CA PRO A 279 19.68 33.70 -12.07
C PRO A 279 20.45 32.38 -12.24
N SER A 280 20.17 31.67 -13.32
CA SER A 280 21.00 30.56 -13.78
C SER A 280 22.36 31.13 -14.20
N THR A 281 23.41 30.83 -13.43
CA THR A 281 24.81 30.98 -13.84
C THR A 281 25.23 29.83 -14.74
#